data_AF-A0A950UTJ3-F1
#
_entry.id   AF-A0A950UTJ3-F1
#
_cell.length_a   1.000
_cell.length_b   1.000
_cell.length_c   1.000
_cell.angle_alpha   90.00
_cell.angle_beta   90.00
_cell.angle_gamma   90.00
#
_symmetry.space_group_name_H-M   'P 1'
#
loop_
_entity.id
_entity.type
_entity.pdbx_description
1 polymer ?
#
loop_
_entity_poly.entity_id
_entity_poly.type
_entity_poly.pdbx_seq_one_letter_code
_entity_poly.pdbx_strand_id
1 'polypeptide(L)'
;PPSADYKARNPLGSVPFLEDEGGVKINESVAMMLYLADRYGPTPLLPANDAAERAKVIQLTVFGETTLGGYMNPLMMTKFGAPATADKQNWTVAALESRLGDAMSFVAAALGSGPYLAGDAFTLADISVSCALDMWTGALGKEVPAALSAWHARVKGRDAYKRAAAAQTR
;
A
#
# COMPACT_ATOMS: atom_id res chain seq x y z
N PRO A 1 -7.71 -19.37 9.85
CA PRO A 1 -6.41 -19.23 10.55
C PRO A 1 -5.30 -19.86 9.69
N PRO A 2 -4.07 -19.34 9.70
CA PRO A 2 -2.97 -19.90 8.90
C PRO A 2 -2.62 -21.32 9.37
N SER A 3 -2.24 -22.20 8.43
CA SER A 3 -1.86 -23.59 8.70
C SER A 3 -0.56 -23.70 9.50
N ALA A 4 -0.33 -24.85 10.14
CA ALA A 4 0.93 -25.13 10.83
C ALA A 4 2.13 -25.06 9.87
N ASP A 5 1.98 -25.62 8.66
CA ASP A 5 3.01 -25.57 7.61
C ASP A 5 3.34 -24.14 7.18
N TYR A 6 2.35 -23.25 7.11
CA TYR A 6 2.60 -21.84 6.82
C TYR A 6 3.33 -21.15 7.98
N LYS A 7 2.92 -21.40 9.22
CA LYS A 7 3.58 -20.85 10.41
C LYS A 7 5.01 -21.35 10.59
N ALA A 8 5.33 -22.56 10.11
CA ALA A 8 6.70 -23.05 10.09
C ALA A 8 7.60 -22.22 9.15
N ARG A 9 7.03 -21.60 8.10
CA ARG A 9 7.75 -20.70 7.18
C ARG A 9 7.74 -19.25 7.65
N ASN A 10 6.59 -18.75 8.08
CA ASN A 10 6.40 -17.43 8.66
C ASN A 10 5.82 -17.56 10.07
N PRO A 11 6.63 -17.55 11.15
CA PRO A 11 6.15 -17.72 12.52
C PRO A 11 5.08 -16.71 12.93
N LEU A 12 5.10 -15.49 12.36
CA LEU A 12 4.07 -14.47 12.57
C LEU A 12 2.72 -14.89 11.99
N GLY A 13 2.70 -15.74 10.96
CA GLY A 13 1.49 -16.24 10.30
C GLY A 13 0.72 -15.19 9.51
N SER A 14 1.30 -14.00 9.30
CA SER A 14 0.73 -12.93 8.50
C SER A 14 0.99 -13.15 7.01
N VAL A 15 0.19 -12.49 6.17
CA VAL A 15 0.46 -12.34 4.73
C VAL A 15 0.78 -10.88 4.43
N PRO A 16 1.60 -10.58 3.41
CA PRO A 16 2.29 -11.51 2.51
C PRO A 16 3.59 -12.10 3.11
N PHE A 17 4.12 -13.15 2.46
CA PHE A 17 5.43 -13.73 2.74
C PHE A 17 6.10 -14.12 1.42
N LEU A 18 7.39 -13.80 1.26
CA LEU A 18 8.17 -14.04 0.06
C LEU A 18 9.27 -15.06 0.33
N GLU A 19 9.34 -16.07 -0.52
CA GLU A 19 10.47 -17.01 -0.64
C GLU A 19 11.04 -16.86 -2.06
N ASP A 20 12.31 -16.48 -2.17
CA ASP A 20 13.02 -16.35 -3.45
C ASP A 20 13.94 -17.55 -3.71
N GLU A 21 14.26 -17.82 -4.97
CA GLU A 21 15.17 -18.91 -5.38
C GLU A 21 16.58 -18.75 -4.80
N GLY A 22 16.98 -17.50 -4.48
CA GLY A 22 18.22 -17.19 -3.78
C GLY A 22 18.24 -17.54 -2.28
N GLY A 23 17.17 -18.14 -1.75
CA GLY A 23 17.07 -18.54 -0.34
C GLY A 23 16.61 -17.42 0.60
N VAL A 24 16.27 -16.24 0.08
CA VAL A 24 15.70 -15.14 0.86
C VAL A 24 14.28 -15.47 1.30
N LYS A 25 13.99 -15.29 2.59
CA LYS A 25 12.69 -15.53 3.21
C LYS A 25 12.31 -14.34 4.09
N ILE A 26 11.34 -13.54 3.66
CA ILE A 26 10.98 -12.28 4.32
C ILE A 26 9.47 -12.04 4.31
N ASN A 27 8.97 -11.42 5.38
CA ASN A 27 7.66 -10.78 5.44
C ASN A 27 7.85 -9.25 5.38
N GLU A 28 6.77 -8.50 5.57
CA GLU A 28 6.66 -7.04 5.35
C GLU A 28 6.64 -6.66 3.87
N SER A 29 5.46 -6.26 3.38
CA SER A 29 5.20 -5.94 1.97
C SER A 29 6.17 -4.87 1.42
N VAL A 30 6.47 -3.83 2.20
CA VAL A 30 7.42 -2.77 1.81
C VAL A 30 8.84 -3.30 1.73
N ALA A 31 9.27 -4.13 2.70
CA ALA A 31 10.61 -4.73 2.66
C ALA A 31 10.75 -5.67 1.46
N MET A 32 9.71 -6.46 1.16
CA MET A 32 9.63 -7.30 -0.03
C MET A 32 9.74 -6.48 -1.33
N MET A 33 9.03 -5.36 -1.44
CA MET A 33 9.11 -4.48 -2.61
C MET A 33 10.51 -3.89 -2.80
N LEU A 34 11.13 -3.42 -1.72
CA LEU A 34 12.50 -2.88 -1.74
C LEU A 34 13.51 -3.97 -2.16
N TYR A 35 13.41 -5.16 -1.58
CA TYR A 35 14.23 -6.32 -1.94
C TYR A 35 14.13 -6.63 -3.44
N LEU A 36 12.92 -6.75 -3.98
CA LEU A 36 12.70 -7.05 -5.39
C LEU A 36 13.29 -5.96 -6.30
N ALA A 37 13.12 -4.69 -5.94
CA ALA A 37 13.64 -3.58 -6.73
C ALA A 37 15.18 -3.53 -6.74
N ASP A 38 15.83 -3.80 -5.61
CA ASP A 38 17.30 -3.87 -5.53
C ASP A 38 17.83 -5.15 -6.21
N ARG A 39 17.17 -6.31 -6.03
CA ARG A 39 17.63 -7.62 -6.54
C ARG A 39 17.53 -7.75 -8.07
N TYR A 40 16.46 -7.21 -8.66
CA TYR A 40 16.19 -7.26 -10.11
C TYR A 40 16.40 -5.91 -10.79
N GLY A 41 17.02 -4.97 -10.08
CA GLY A 41 17.42 -3.68 -10.61
C GLY A 41 18.61 -3.74 -11.57
N PRO A 42 19.00 -2.58 -12.14
CA PRO A 42 18.40 -1.27 -11.90
C PRO A 42 17.03 -1.14 -12.56
N THR A 43 16.08 -0.51 -11.87
CA THR A 43 14.76 -0.18 -12.43
C THR A 43 14.36 1.24 -12.04
N PRO A 44 13.46 1.89 -12.79
CA PRO A 44 12.87 3.16 -12.37
C PRO A 44 12.04 3.07 -11.09
N LEU A 45 11.69 1.86 -10.62
CA LEU A 45 10.84 1.68 -9.44
C LEU A 45 11.49 2.20 -8.16
N LEU A 46 12.82 2.10 -8.08
CA LEU A 46 13.64 2.55 -6.97
C LEU A 46 14.94 3.16 -7.53
N PRO A 47 14.97 4.47 -7.78
CA PRO A 47 16.12 5.16 -8.36
C PRO A 47 17.41 4.91 -7.57
N ALA A 48 18.50 4.66 -8.29
CA ALA A 48 19.81 4.36 -7.69
C ALA A 48 20.80 5.53 -7.77
N ASN A 49 20.66 6.38 -8.79
CA ASN A 49 21.67 7.40 -9.14
C ASN A 49 21.34 8.81 -8.62
N ASP A 50 20.13 9.02 -8.08
CA ASP A 50 19.71 10.27 -7.45
C ASP A 50 19.25 9.98 -6.01
N ALA A 51 20.02 10.47 -5.04
CA ALA A 51 19.75 10.26 -3.63
C ALA A 51 18.47 10.98 -3.16
N ALA A 52 18.16 12.15 -3.72
CA ALA A 52 16.97 12.92 -3.35
C ALA A 52 15.71 12.25 -3.92
N GLU A 53 15.76 11.80 -5.17
CA GLU A 53 14.67 11.04 -5.80
C GLU A 53 14.42 9.72 -5.05
N ARG A 54 15.50 8.97 -4.75
CA ARG A 54 15.40 7.72 -3.97
C ARG A 54 14.79 7.97 -2.59
N ALA A 55 15.22 9.01 -1.88
CA ALA A 55 14.68 9.36 -0.57
C ALA A 55 13.18 9.67 -0.64
N LYS A 56 12.73 10.39 -1.68
CA LYS A 56 11.31 10.69 -1.90
C LYS A 56 10.49 9.43 -2.17
N VAL A 57 10.99 8.52 -3.01
CA VAL A 57 10.35 7.22 -3.28
C VAL A 57 10.21 6.41 -2.01
N ILE A 58 11.29 6.27 -1.21
CA ILE A 58 11.26 5.53 0.05
C ILE A 58 10.29 6.15 1.03
N GLN A 59 10.34 7.49 1.22
CA GLN A 59 9.43 8.21 2.11
C GLN A 59 7.97 7.86 1.80
N LEU A 60 7.56 7.98 0.54
CA LEU A 60 6.17 7.77 0.13
C LEU A 60 5.79 6.29 0.12
N THR A 61 6.73 5.38 -0.19
CA THR A 61 6.52 3.93 -0.08
C THR A 61 6.23 3.54 1.38
N VAL A 62 7.03 4.04 2.32
CA VAL A 62 6.83 3.80 3.76
C VAL A 62 5.56 4.49 4.25
N PHE A 63 5.27 5.71 3.80
CA PHE A 63 4.04 6.43 4.14
C PHE A 63 2.77 5.63 3.80
N GLY A 64 2.75 4.94 2.66
CA GLY A 64 1.62 4.08 2.27
C GLY A 64 1.35 2.95 3.27
N GLU A 65 2.39 2.38 3.88
CA GLU A 65 2.25 1.34 4.90
C GLU A 65 2.01 1.94 6.28
N THR A 66 2.95 2.75 6.78
CA THR A 66 2.97 3.17 8.19
C THR A 66 1.89 4.18 8.52
N THR A 67 1.58 5.08 7.59
CA THR A 67 0.60 6.13 7.81
C THR A 67 -0.77 5.72 7.29
N LEU A 68 -0.89 5.45 5.98
CA LEU A 68 -2.18 5.06 5.42
C LEU A 68 -2.61 3.69 5.95
N GLY A 69 -1.78 2.67 5.83
CA GLY A 69 -2.04 1.33 6.38
C GLY A 69 -2.25 1.35 7.90
N GLY A 70 -1.44 2.10 8.64
CA GLY A 70 -1.56 2.28 10.09
C GLY A 70 -2.92 2.81 10.55
N TYR A 71 -3.58 3.65 9.75
CA TYR A 71 -4.94 4.10 10.02
C TYR A 71 -6.02 3.20 9.42
N MET A 72 -5.75 2.62 8.23
CA MET A 72 -6.69 1.77 7.50
C MET A 72 -6.94 0.43 8.20
N ASN A 73 -5.88 -0.21 8.68
CA ASN A 73 -5.92 -1.55 9.28
C ASN A 73 -6.85 -1.63 10.51
N PRO A 74 -6.77 -0.72 11.50
CA PRO A 74 -7.71 -0.74 12.63
C PRO A 74 -9.17 -0.45 12.20
N LEU A 75 -9.39 0.39 11.18
CA LEU A 75 -10.73 0.60 10.62
C LEU A 75 -11.29 -0.67 9.98
N MET A 76 -10.46 -1.39 9.22
CA MET A 76 -10.81 -2.69 8.63
C MET A 76 -11.17 -3.71 9.71
N MET A 77 -10.30 -3.85 10.72
CA MET A 77 -10.54 -4.77 11.84
C MET A 77 -11.83 -4.42 12.57
N THR A 78 -12.11 -3.14 12.77
CA THR A 78 -13.36 -2.68 13.41
C THR A 78 -14.58 -2.99 12.53
N LYS A 79 -14.54 -2.67 11.24
CA LYS A 79 -15.65 -2.86 10.30
C LYS A 79 -16.06 -4.34 10.18
N PHE A 80 -15.09 -5.24 10.08
CA PHE A 80 -15.31 -6.66 9.84
C PHE A 80 -15.32 -7.53 11.10
N GLY A 81 -14.63 -7.11 12.17
CA GLY A 81 -14.45 -7.92 13.38
C GLY A 81 -15.29 -7.49 14.57
N ALA A 82 -15.78 -6.25 14.63
CA ALA A 82 -16.54 -5.80 15.79
C ALA A 82 -17.94 -6.44 15.84
N PRO A 83 -18.38 -6.98 17.00
CA PRO A 83 -19.61 -7.76 17.12
C PRO A 83 -20.87 -6.90 17.06
N ALA A 84 -20.85 -5.70 17.65
CA ALA A 84 -22.00 -4.80 17.68
C ALA A 84 -21.82 -3.61 16.72
N THR A 85 -22.92 -3.11 16.16
CA THR A 85 -22.90 -1.94 15.27
C THR A 85 -22.37 -0.68 15.97
N ALA A 86 -22.65 -0.51 17.26
CA ALA A 86 -22.14 0.63 18.04
C ALA A 86 -20.60 0.64 18.10
N ASP A 87 -19.98 -0.54 18.21
CA ASP A 87 -18.52 -0.68 18.22
C ASP A 87 -17.90 -0.30 16.87
N LYS A 88 -18.67 -0.44 15.77
CA LYS A 88 -18.24 -0.05 14.42
C LYS A 88 -18.23 1.45 14.18
N GLN A 89 -18.79 2.24 15.10
CA GLN A 89 -18.97 3.69 14.98
C GLN A 89 -18.45 4.44 16.22
N ASN A 90 -17.49 3.85 16.93
CA ASN A 90 -16.93 4.43 18.14
C ASN A 90 -15.99 5.63 17.84
N TRP A 91 -15.56 6.35 18.87
CA TRP A 91 -14.75 7.55 18.73
C TRP A 91 -13.42 7.33 17.98
N THR A 92 -12.81 6.14 18.10
CA THR A 92 -11.55 5.82 17.40
C THR A 92 -11.76 5.73 15.89
N VAL A 93 -12.92 5.24 15.45
CA VAL A 93 -13.28 5.17 14.02
C VAL A 93 -13.32 6.58 13.44
N ALA A 94 -14.03 7.50 14.08
CA ALA A 94 -14.10 8.90 13.64
C ALA A 94 -12.71 9.56 13.60
N ALA A 95 -11.87 9.33 14.62
CA ALA A 95 -10.51 9.87 14.67
C ALA A 95 -9.61 9.32 13.55
N LEU A 96 -9.70 8.02 13.25
CA LEU A 96 -8.92 7.37 12.19
C LEU A 96 -9.38 7.80 10.80
N GLU A 97 -10.69 7.93 10.58
CA GLU A 97 -11.23 8.46 9.32
C GLU A 97 -10.78 9.91 9.07
N SER A 98 -10.77 10.76 10.11
CA SER A 98 -10.24 12.12 10.00
C SER A 98 -8.76 12.12 9.61
N ARG A 99 -7.93 11.30 10.29
CA ARG A 99 -6.49 11.19 9.98
C ARG A 99 -6.22 10.63 8.58
N LEU A 100 -7.06 9.72 8.09
CA LEU A 100 -6.99 9.26 6.70
C LEU A 100 -7.35 10.38 5.73
N GLY A 101 -8.34 11.22 6.03
CA GLY A 101 -8.65 12.42 5.24
C GLY A 101 -7.44 13.35 5.12
N ASP A 102 -6.76 13.63 6.23
CA ASP A 102 -5.54 14.45 6.24
C ASP A 102 -4.41 13.78 5.44
N ALA A 103 -4.21 12.48 5.62
CA ALA A 103 -3.19 11.72 4.90
C ALA A 103 -3.46 11.66 3.38
N MET A 104 -4.71 11.52 2.96
CA MET A 104 -5.10 11.59 1.54
C MET A 104 -4.89 12.99 0.97
N SER A 105 -5.12 14.03 1.76
CA SER A 105 -4.82 15.42 1.38
C SER A 105 -3.31 15.63 1.19
N PHE A 106 -2.48 15.04 2.06
CA PHE A 106 -1.03 15.01 1.87
C PHE A 106 -0.62 14.28 0.58
N VAL A 107 -1.22 13.13 0.27
CA VAL A 107 -0.94 12.40 -0.98
C VAL A 107 -1.29 13.26 -2.20
N ALA A 108 -2.44 13.95 -2.17
CA ALA A 108 -2.83 14.86 -3.24
C ALA A 108 -1.84 16.02 -3.41
N ALA A 109 -1.38 16.61 -2.31
CA ALA A 109 -0.35 17.64 -2.34
C ALA A 109 1.00 17.10 -2.87
N ALA A 110 1.38 15.88 -2.48
CA ALA A 110 2.61 15.23 -2.95
C ALA A 110 2.57 14.89 -4.44
N LEU A 111 1.41 14.49 -4.97
CA LEU A 111 1.19 14.28 -6.40
C LEU A 111 1.32 15.60 -7.19
N GLY A 112 0.80 16.70 -6.64
CA GLY A 112 0.78 17.99 -7.31
C GLY A 112 0.09 17.91 -8.67
N SER A 113 0.71 18.48 -9.70
CA SER A 113 0.28 18.36 -11.10
C SER A 113 0.97 17.23 -11.87
N GLY A 114 1.81 16.44 -11.19
CA GLY A 114 2.62 15.40 -11.81
C GLY A 114 1.84 14.12 -12.14
N PRO A 115 2.42 13.22 -12.97
CA PRO A 115 1.77 11.96 -13.33
C PRO A 115 1.88 10.89 -12.25
N TYR A 116 2.89 10.96 -11.37
CA TYR A 116 3.18 9.98 -10.30
C TYR A 116 3.68 10.67 -9.02
N LEU A 117 3.67 9.93 -7.91
CA LEU A 117 3.88 10.53 -6.57
C LEU A 117 5.30 11.01 -6.30
N ALA A 118 6.29 10.43 -6.98
CA ALA A 118 7.70 10.76 -6.80
C ALA A 118 8.30 11.51 -8.00
N GLY A 119 7.46 12.00 -8.93
CA GLY A 119 7.88 12.72 -10.13
C GLY A 119 7.24 12.18 -11.40
N ASP A 120 8.02 12.12 -12.48
CA ASP A 120 7.53 11.76 -13.81
C ASP A 120 7.46 10.24 -14.06
N ALA A 121 8.12 9.44 -13.23
CA ALA A 121 8.20 7.99 -13.36
C ALA A 121 7.33 7.27 -12.31
N PHE A 122 6.82 6.09 -12.71
CA PHE A 122 6.12 5.19 -11.79
C PHE A 122 7.12 4.48 -10.87
N THR A 123 6.88 4.54 -9.56
CA THR A 123 7.82 4.03 -8.54
C THR A 123 7.14 3.12 -7.51
N LEU A 124 7.92 2.58 -6.58
CA LEU A 124 7.38 1.84 -5.43
C LEU A 124 6.39 2.68 -4.59
N ALA A 125 6.54 4.00 -4.59
CA ALA A 125 5.62 4.91 -3.90
C ALA A 125 4.19 4.76 -4.44
N ASP A 126 4.04 4.68 -5.76
CA ASP A 126 2.75 4.54 -6.42
C ASP A 126 2.11 3.18 -6.12
N ILE A 127 2.90 2.10 -6.04
CA ILE A 127 2.42 0.77 -5.67
C ILE A 127 1.87 0.78 -4.23
N SER A 128 2.65 1.29 -3.28
CA SER A 128 2.28 1.31 -1.86
C SER A 128 1.01 2.13 -1.62
N VAL A 129 0.98 3.37 -2.12
CA VAL A 129 -0.15 4.28 -1.89
C VAL A 129 -1.40 3.85 -2.65
N SER A 130 -1.27 3.30 -3.87
CA SER A 130 -2.45 2.82 -4.62
C SER A 130 -3.11 1.62 -3.95
N CYS A 131 -2.34 0.73 -3.33
CA CYS A 131 -2.88 -0.37 -2.53
C CYS A 131 -3.76 0.13 -1.38
N ALA A 132 -3.29 1.14 -0.64
CA ALA A 132 -4.08 1.79 0.41
C ALA A 132 -5.36 2.44 -0.14
N LEU A 133 -5.29 3.09 -1.31
CA LEU A 133 -6.47 3.69 -1.95
C LEU A 133 -7.47 2.64 -2.47
N ASP A 134 -7.01 1.48 -2.92
CA ASP A 134 -7.89 0.36 -3.28
C ASP A 134 -8.61 -0.21 -2.04
N MET A 135 -7.96 -0.25 -0.87
CA MET A 135 -8.61 -0.63 0.40
C MET A 135 -9.64 0.41 0.85
N TRP A 136 -9.29 1.69 0.75
CA TRP A 136 -10.18 2.82 1.03
C TRP A 136 -11.47 2.73 0.21
N THR A 137 -11.33 2.51 -1.09
CA THR A 137 -12.48 2.47 -2.00
C THR A 137 -13.25 1.17 -1.93
N GLY A 138 -12.55 0.03 -1.91
CA GLY A 138 -13.19 -1.28 -1.89
C GLY A 138 -13.76 -1.63 -0.52
N ALA A 139 -12.89 -1.79 0.47
CA ALA A 139 -13.30 -2.35 1.74
C ALA A 139 -13.97 -1.33 2.67
N LEU A 140 -13.55 -0.06 2.64
CA LEU A 140 -14.24 0.98 3.39
C LEU A 140 -15.42 1.60 2.63
N GLY A 141 -15.50 1.43 1.30
CA GLY A 141 -16.62 1.90 0.49
C GLY A 141 -16.62 3.42 0.28
N LYS A 142 -15.44 4.04 0.36
CA LYS A 142 -15.26 5.49 0.21
C LYS A 142 -14.95 5.84 -1.25
N GLU A 143 -15.07 7.11 -1.60
CA GLU A 143 -14.74 7.56 -2.95
C GLU A 143 -13.25 7.88 -3.11
N VAL A 144 -12.75 7.79 -4.35
CA VAL A 144 -11.41 8.30 -4.69
C VAL A 144 -11.44 9.82 -4.61
N PRO A 145 -10.53 10.47 -3.85
CA PRO A 145 -10.42 11.92 -3.87
C PRO A 145 -10.21 12.44 -5.30
N ALA A 146 -10.95 13.46 -5.71
CA ALA A 146 -10.93 13.96 -7.08
C ALA A 146 -9.52 14.28 -7.59
N ALA A 147 -8.67 14.88 -6.73
CA ALA A 147 -7.27 15.18 -7.03
C ALA A 147 -6.41 13.94 -7.33
N LEU A 148 -6.80 12.77 -6.86
CA LEU A 148 -6.08 11.50 -7.06
C LEU A 148 -6.68 10.63 -8.16
N SER A 149 -7.86 10.98 -8.69
CA SER A 149 -8.61 10.12 -9.62
C SER A 149 -7.82 9.80 -10.90
N ALA A 150 -7.23 10.82 -11.54
CA ALA A 150 -6.44 10.64 -12.75
C ALA A 150 -5.17 9.79 -12.51
N TRP A 151 -4.50 10.01 -11.37
CA TRP A 151 -3.35 9.21 -10.97
C TRP A 151 -3.73 7.75 -10.69
N HIS A 152 -4.78 7.52 -9.93
CA HIS A 152 -5.25 6.17 -9.59
C HIS A 152 -5.67 5.41 -10.85
N ALA A 153 -6.41 6.05 -11.76
CA ALA A 153 -6.77 5.47 -13.05
C ALA A 153 -5.54 5.09 -13.88
N ARG A 154 -4.51 5.95 -13.90
CA ARG A 154 -3.24 5.67 -14.59
C ARG A 154 -2.52 4.46 -13.98
N VAL A 155 -2.43 4.38 -12.65
CA VAL A 155 -1.82 3.24 -11.95
C VAL A 155 -2.56 1.94 -12.26
N LYS A 156 -3.90 1.95 -12.17
CA LYS A 156 -4.75 0.79 -12.46
C LYS A 156 -4.76 0.38 -13.93
N GLY A 157 -4.49 1.32 -14.83
CA GLY A 157 -4.37 1.10 -16.26
C GLY A 157 -3.14 0.26 -16.66
N ARG A 158 -2.14 0.12 -15.78
CA ARG A 158 -0.91 -0.63 -16.06
C ARG A 158 -1.19 -2.14 -16.18
N ASP A 159 -0.61 -2.79 -17.18
CA ASP A 159 -0.83 -4.22 -17.39
C ASP A 159 -0.35 -5.09 -16.22
N ALA A 160 0.71 -4.67 -15.52
CA ALA A 160 1.15 -5.34 -14.30
C ALA A 160 0.09 -5.27 -13.19
N TYR A 161 -0.60 -4.14 -13.03
CA TYR A 161 -1.71 -4.02 -12.07
C TYR A 161 -2.85 -4.96 -12.46
N LYS A 162 -3.26 -4.97 -13.73
CA LYS A 162 -4.32 -5.86 -14.22
C LYS A 162 -3.99 -7.33 -14.01
N ARG A 163 -2.75 -7.75 -14.28
CA ARG A 163 -2.29 -9.13 -14.02
C ARG A 163 -2.34 -9.48 -12.54
N ALA A 164 -1.87 -8.58 -11.67
CA ALA A 164 -1.93 -8.78 -10.22
C ALA A 164 -3.37 -8.89 -9.73
N ALA A 165 -4.26 -8.01 -10.19
CA ALA A 165 -5.68 -8.05 -9.86
C ALA A 165 -6.37 -9.34 -10.35
N ALA A 166 -6.00 -9.84 -11.54
CA ALA A 166 -6.51 -11.10 -12.06
C ALA A 166 -6.02 -12.32 -11.27
N ALA A 167 -4.79 -12.27 -10.74
CA ALA A 167 -4.23 -13.32 -9.89
C ALA A 167 -4.82 -13.31 -8.46
N GLN A 168 -5.45 -12.21 -8.05
CA GLN A 168 -6.16 -12.07 -6.78
C GLN A 168 -7.53 -12.80 -6.82
N THR A 169 -7.54 -14.06 -7.25
CA THR A 169 -8.70 -14.95 -7.13
C THR A 169 -8.98 -15.23 -5.65
N ARG A 170 -10.23 -14.96 -5.23
CA ARG A 170 -10.76 -15.28 -3.89
C ARG A 170 -10.96 -16.78 -3.71
#